data_AF-A0A538PD12-F1
#
_entry.id   AF-A0A538PD12-F1
#
_cell.length_a   1.000
_cell.length_b   1.000
_cell.length_c   1.000
_cell.angle_alpha   90.00
_cell.angle_beta   90.00
_cell.angle_gamma   90.00
#
_symmetry.space_group_name_H-M   'P 1'
#
loop_
_entity.id
_entity.type
_entity.pdbx_description
1 polymer ?
#
loop_
_entity_poly.entity_id
_entity_poly.type
_entity_poly.pdbx_seq_one_letter_code
_entity_poly.pdbx_strand_id
1 'polypeptide(L)'
;NLQTALVMGEARGAALMAAAEAGLDIYEIAPRKVKQAIVGYGAAQKLAVARMVQRLLNLAEPPAPDAADALALALTHALEHGRYLLSAPKKI
;
A
#
# COMPACT_ATOMS: atom_id res chain seq x y z
N ASN A 1 -8.32 8.62 -17.59
CA ASN A 1 -8.89 8.13 -18.86
C ASN A 1 -9.67 6.84 -18.55
N LEU A 2 -10.88 6.70 -19.09
CA LEU A 2 -11.76 5.53 -18.90
C LEU A 2 -11.09 4.22 -19.32
N GLN A 3 -10.33 4.23 -20.43
CA GLN A 3 -9.65 3.05 -20.94
C GLN A 3 -8.61 2.51 -19.94
N THR A 4 -7.82 3.40 -19.33
CA THR A 4 -6.85 3.03 -18.29
C THR A 4 -7.55 2.43 -17.06
N ALA A 5 -8.70 2.99 -16.67
CA ALA A 5 -9.45 2.48 -15.52
C ALA A 5 -10.00 1.06 -15.76
N LEU A 6 -10.48 0.76 -16.98
CA LEU A 6 -10.94 -0.58 -17.35
C LEU A 6 -9.80 -1.61 -17.31
N VAL A 7 -8.67 -1.31 -17.95
CA VAL A 7 -7.50 -2.20 -17.97
C VAL A 7 -6.97 -2.46 -16.56
N MET A 8 -6.89 -1.42 -15.72
CA MET A 8 -6.48 -1.60 -14.32
C MET A 8 -7.51 -2.40 -13.51
N GLY A 9 -8.80 -2.25 -13.79
CA GLY A 9 -9.88 -3.00 -13.16
C GLY A 9 -9.79 -4.50 -13.45
N GLU A 10 -9.58 -4.86 -14.72
CA GLU A 10 -9.41 -6.26 -15.15
C GLU A 10 -8.17 -6.89 -14.49
N ALA A 11 -7.02 -6.22 -14.55
CA ALA A 11 -5.79 -6.70 -13.93
C ALA A 11 -5.93 -6.89 -12.42
N ARG A 12 -6.58 -5.94 -11.73
CA ARG A 12 -6.87 -6.04 -10.30
C ARG A 12 -7.81 -7.19 -9.99
N GLY A 13 -8.87 -7.37 -10.77
CA GLY A 13 -9.83 -8.47 -10.60
C GLY A 13 -9.16 -9.84 -10.68
N ALA A 14 -8.29 -10.03 -11.69
CA ALA A 14 -7.52 -11.27 -11.83
C ALA A 14 -6.60 -11.52 -10.63
N ALA A 15 -5.90 -10.50 -10.14
CA ALA A 15 -5.01 -10.61 -8.98
C ALA A 15 -5.77 -10.95 -7.67
N LEU A 16 -6.93 -10.32 -7.46
CA LEU A 16 -7.77 -10.58 -6.28
C LEU A 16 -8.36 -11.98 -6.29
N MET A 17 -8.83 -12.46 -7.46
CA MET A 17 -9.33 -13.83 -7.61
C MET A 17 -8.25 -14.86 -7.27
N ALA A 18 -7.04 -14.69 -7.82
CA ALA A 18 -5.92 -15.59 -7.53
C ALA A 18 -5.54 -15.61 -6.04
N ALA A 19 -5.55 -14.45 -5.37
CA ALA A 19 -5.31 -14.37 -3.93
C ALA A 19 -6.40 -15.07 -3.11
N ALA A 20 -7.67 -14.92 -3.50
CA ALA A 20 -8.80 -15.56 -2.84
C ALA A 20 -8.80 -17.09 -3.04
N GLU A 21 -8.50 -17.59 -4.24
CA GLU A 21 -8.35 -19.02 -4.51
C GLU A 21 -7.20 -19.66 -3.73
N ALA A 22 -6.14 -18.88 -3.48
CA ALA A 22 -5.03 -19.29 -2.62
C ALA A 22 -5.37 -19.23 -1.10
N GLY A 23 -6.57 -18.82 -0.72
CA GLY A 23 -7.01 -18.71 0.67
C GLY A 23 -6.33 -17.59 1.46
N LEU A 24 -5.79 -16.57 0.79
CA LEU A 24 -5.14 -15.44 1.44
C LEU A 24 -6.16 -14.39 1.87
N ASP A 25 -5.97 -13.83 3.06
CA ASP A 25 -6.77 -12.69 3.51
C ASP A 25 -6.43 -11.44 2.69
N ILE A 26 -7.48 -10.76 2.20
CA ILE A 26 -7.34 -9.57 1.36
C ILE A 26 -7.77 -8.33 2.15
N TYR A 27 -6.92 -7.31 2.12
CA TYR A 27 -7.14 -6.05 2.81
C TYR A 27 -7.08 -4.87 1.85
N GLU A 28 -8.04 -3.95 1.98
CA GLU A 28 -8.04 -2.70 1.25
C GLU A 28 -7.54 -1.55 2.14
N ILE A 29 -6.55 -0.80 1.63
CA ILE A 29 -5.94 0.33 2.32
C ILE A 29 -6.05 1.57 1.42
N ALA A 30 -6.75 2.58 1.90
CA ALA A 30 -6.90 3.84 1.18
C ALA A 30 -5.53 4.55 1.02
N PRO A 31 -5.22 5.14 -0.15
CA PRO A 31 -3.92 5.81 -0.38
C PRO A 31 -3.60 6.91 0.65
N ARG A 32 -4.63 7.64 1.11
CA ARG A 32 -4.49 8.66 2.16
C ARG A 32 -4.01 8.03 3.48
N LYS A 33 -4.45 6.82 3.77
CA LYS A 33 -4.09 6.07 4.99
C LYS A 33 -2.63 5.62 4.93
N VAL A 34 -2.17 5.11 3.79
CA VAL A 34 -0.74 4.80 3.56
C VAL A 34 0.12 6.03 3.83
N LYS A 35 -0.23 7.18 3.22
CA LYS A 35 0.50 8.44 3.42
C LYS A 35 0.49 8.90 4.88
N GLN A 36 -0.65 8.76 5.57
CA GLN A 36 -0.78 9.07 6.99
C GLN A 36 0.10 8.16 7.86
N ALA A 37 0.12 6.86 7.61
CA ALA A 37 0.88 5.89 8.39
C ALA A 37 2.39 6.04 8.18
N ILE A 38 2.84 6.25 6.93
CA ILE A 38 4.25 6.26 6.58
C ILE A 38 4.91 7.63 6.79
N VAL A 39 4.20 8.72 6.49
CA VAL A 39 4.75 10.09 6.51
C VAL A 39 4.18 10.93 7.66
N GLY A 40 3.06 10.51 8.27
CA GLY A 40 2.36 11.28 9.31
C GLY A 40 1.33 12.27 8.77
N TYR A 41 1.19 12.40 7.45
CA TYR A 41 0.21 13.30 6.83
C TYR A 41 -0.39 12.73 5.54
N GLY A 42 -1.71 12.58 5.50
CA GLY A 42 -2.43 11.89 4.44
C GLY A 42 -2.37 12.53 3.04
N ALA A 43 -2.04 13.82 2.92
CA ALA A 43 -1.85 14.47 1.62
C ALA A 43 -0.38 14.57 1.20
N ALA A 44 0.52 13.81 1.84
CA ALA A 44 1.93 13.75 1.44
C ALA A 44 2.13 13.38 -0.04
N GLN A 45 3.24 13.85 -0.61
CA GLN A 45 3.65 13.52 -1.97
C GLN A 45 4.18 12.08 -2.05
N LYS A 46 4.04 11.44 -3.21
CA LYS A 46 4.49 10.05 -3.44
C LYS A 46 5.99 9.89 -3.16
N LEU A 47 6.80 10.90 -3.52
CA LEU A 47 8.24 10.89 -3.25
C LEU A 47 8.56 10.89 -1.74
N ALA A 48 7.75 11.57 -0.92
CA ALA A 48 7.93 11.57 0.52
C ALA A 48 7.69 10.17 1.10
N VAL A 49 6.68 9.45 0.59
CA VAL A 49 6.43 8.04 0.97
C VAL A 49 7.64 7.18 0.63
N ALA A 50 8.16 7.26 -0.60
CA ALA A 50 9.32 6.46 -1.03
C ALA A 50 10.58 6.71 -0.17
N ARG A 51 10.85 7.97 0.19
CA ARG A 51 11.97 8.33 1.08
C ARG A 51 11.76 7.81 2.50
N MET A 52 10.52 7.81 3.00
CA MET A 52 10.23 7.24 4.31
C MET A 52 10.33 5.73 4.32
N VAL A 53 9.85 5.04 3.26
CA VAL A 53 10.05 3.59 3.09
C VAL A 53 11.54 3.24 3.10
N GLN A 54 12.36 3.99 2.35
CA GLN A 54 13.82 3.82 2.36
C GLN A 54 14.39 3.88 3.78
N ARG A 55 14.00 4.90 4.57
CA ARG A 55 14.47 5.07 5.95
C ARG A 55 13.97 3.97 6.90
N LEU A 56 12.69 3.64 6.84
CA LEU A 56 12.06 2.65 7.71
C LEU A 56 12.64 1.24 7.51
N LEU A 57 13.04 0.92 6.28
CA LEU A 57 13.63 -0.36 5.91
C LEU A 57 15.16 -0.33 5.84
N ASN A 58 15.79 0.80 6.20
CA ASN A 58 17.24 1.01 6.13
C ASN A 58 17.87 0.64 4.77
N LEU A 59 17.21 1.02 3.67
CA LEU A 59 17.68 0.72 2.31
C LEU A 59 18.75 1.73 1.88
N ALA A 60 19.80 1.24 1.22
CA ALA A 60 20.89 2.07 0.72
C ALA A 60 20.40 3.15 -0.26
N GLU A 61 19.45 2.80 -1.12
CA GLU A 61 18.88 3.70 -2.13
C GLU A 61 17.34 3.70 -2.09
N PRO A 62 16.68 4.74 -2.60
CA PRO A 62 15.23 4.75 -2.75
C PRO A 62 14.76 3.57 -3.61
N PRO A 63 13.74 2.82 -3.17
CA PRO A 63 13.16 1.78 -4.02
C PRO A 63 12.55 2.40 -5.28
N ALA A 64 12.53 1.62 -6.37
CA ALA A 64 11.82 1.98 -7.59
C ALA A 64 10.34 2.32 -7.30
N PRO A 65 9.67 3.16 -8.10
CA PRO A 65 8.33 3.68 -7.78
C PRO A 65 7.29 2.59 -7.42
N ASP A 66 7.26 1.49 -8.16
CA ASP A 66 6.28 0.41 -7.92
C ASP A 66 6.64 -0.41 -6.67
N ALA A 67 7.94 -0.62 -6.43
CA ALA A 67 8.43 -1.27 -5.21
C ALA A 67 8.16 -0.40 -3.98
N ALA A 68 8.30 0.93 -4.08
CA ALA A 68 7.99 1.86 -3.01
C ALA A 68 6.52 1.79 -2.61
N ASP A 69 5.61 1.72 -3.58
CA ASP A 69 4.17 1.61 -3.31
C ASP A 69 3.81 0.28 -2.64
N ALA A 70 4.35 -0.84 -3.13
CA ALA A 70 4.13 -2.16 -2.55
C ALA A 70 4.66 -2.25 -1.11
N LEU A 71 5.89 -1.78 -0.87
CA LEU A 71 6.50 -1.75 0.46
C LEU A 71 5.73 -0.82 1.41
N ALA A 72 5.25 0.33 0.93
CA ALA A 72 4.45 1.24 1.74
C ALA A 72 3.11 0.62 2.18
N LEU A 73 2.44 -0.12 1.30
CA LEU A 73 1.22 -0.86 1.63
C LEU A 73 1.50 -1.94 2.67
N ALA A 74 2.56 -2.73 2.48
CA ALA A 74 2.96 -3.78 3.42
C ALA A 74 3.30 -3.21 4.81
N LEU A 75 4.09 -2.13 4.85
CA LEU A 75 4.41 -1.43 6.10
C LEU A 75 3.16 -0.87 6.77
N THR A 76 2.26 -0.24 6.01
CA THR A 76 1.00 0.29 6.57
C THR A 76 0.17 -0.83 7.19
N HIS A 77 0.02 -1.94 6.48
CA HIS A 77 -0.68 -3.11 7.00
C HIS A 77 -0.02 -3.65 8.28
N ALA A 78 1.31 -3.80 8.29
CA ALA A 78 2.06 -4.28 9.45
C ALA A 78 1.95 -3.34 10.66
N LEU A 79 2.00 -2.01 10.45
CA LEU A 79 1.85 -1.01 11.51
C LEU A 79 0.44 -1.02 12.13
N GLU A 80 -0.60 -1.26 11.33
CA GLU A 80 -1.97 -1.35 11.81
C GLU A 80 -2.25 -2.62 12.62
N HIS A 81 -1.60 -3.74 12.29
CA HIS A 81 -1.70 -4.98 13.06
C HIS A 81 -0.71 -5.02 14.25
N GLY A 82 0.37 -4.25 14.17
CA GLY A 82 1.45 -4.16 15.16
C GLY A 82 1.44 -2.85 15.95
N ARG A 83 0.60 -2.77 16.99
CA ARG A 83 0.75 -1.85 18.15
C ARG A 83 0.62 -0.33 17.94
N TYR A 84 0.21 0.22 16.80
CA TYR A 84 -0.22 1.64 16.73
C TYR A 84 -1.58 1.79 16.02
N LEU A 85 -2.59 2.24 16.78
CA LEU A 85 -3.97 2.44 16.35
C LEU A 85 -4.09 3.55 15.29
N LEU A 86 -3.86 3.20 14.03
CA LEU A 86 -4.52 3.84 12.89
C LEU A 86 -5.63 2.88 12.48
N SER A 87 -6.88 3.38 12.44
CA SER A 87 -8.14 2.66 12.17
C SER A 87 -7.98 1.34 11.42
N ALA A 88 -8.62 0.23 11.82
CA ALA A 88 -8.41 -1.09 11.20
C ALA A 88 -8.62 -1.09 9.67
N PRO A 89 -7.81 -1.85 8.89
CA PRO A 89 -8.04 -2.00 7.46
C PRO A 89 -9.33 -2.76 7.23
N LYS A 90 -10.08 -2.39 6.19
CA LYS A 90 -11.32 -3.08 5.85
C LYS A 90 -10.97 -4.42 5.21
N LYS A 91 -11.29 -5.52 5.90
CA LYS A 91 -11.28 -6.86 5.31
C LYS A 91 -12.34 -6.92 4.22
N ILE A 92 -11.96 -7.44 3.07
CA ILE A 92 -12.85 -7.62 1.90
C ILE A 92 -13.37 -9.04 1.90
#